data_AF-A0A3D2R4C3-F1
#
_entry.id   AF-A0A3D2R4C3-F1
#
_cell.length_a   1.000
_cell.length_b   1.000
_cell.length_c   1.000
_cell.angle_alpha   90.00
_cell.angle_beta   90.00
_cell.angle_gamma   90.00
#
_symmetry.space_group_name_H-M   'P 1'
#
loop_
_entity.id
_entity.type
_entity.pdbx_description
1 polymer ?
#
loop_
_entity_poly.entity_id
_entity_poly.type
_entity_poly.pdbx_seq_one_letter_code
_entity_poly.pdbx_strand_id
1 'polypeptide(L)' 'MLTRFFIILLATSFSFLVNAGVKIEVWKTSAGSKVFFVENHDLPIIDVSISFRAGSARDT' A
#
# COMPACT_ATOMS: atom_id res chain seq x y z
N MET A 1 27.20 -18.32 27.28
CA MET A 1 27.34 -17.11 26.43
C MET A 1 26.83 -17.35 25.01
N LEU A 2 27.22 -18.45 24.36
CA LEU A 2 26.83 -18.77 22.96
C LEU A 2 25.31 -18.88 22.71
N THR A 3 24.55 -19.47 23.63
CA THR A 3 23.08 -19.62 23.50
C THR A 3 22.34 -18.29 23.51
N ARG A 4 22.80 -17.31 24.30
CA ARG A 4 22.22 -15.96 24.32
C ARG A 4 22.47 -15.22 23.01
N PHE A 5 23.66 -15.41 22.43
CA PHE A 5 24.02 -14.83 21.13
C PHE A 5 23.11 -15.37 20.01
N PHE A 6 22.85 -16.68 19.97
CA PHE A 6 21.92 -17.27 19.01
C PHE A 6 20.49 -16.75 19.15
N ILE A 7 20.00 -16.55 20.38
CA ILE A 7 18.67 -16.00 20.63
C ILE A 7 18.57 -14.55 20.12
N ILE A 8 19.59 -13.73 20.37
CA ILE A 8 19.62 -12.33 19.91
C ILE A 8 19.67 -12.28 18.38
N LEU A 9 20.54 -13.10 17.76
CA LEU A 9 20.64 -13.18 16.31
C LEU A 9 19.29 -13.53 15.67
N LEU A 10 18.64 -14.59 16.18
CA LEU A 10 17.35 -15.05 15.68
C LEU A 10 16.25 -13.98 15.85
N ALA A 11 16.22 -13.29 16.99
CA ALA A 11 15.27 -12.20 17.24
C ALA A 11 15.46 -11.04 16.26
N THR A 12 16.71 -10.64 15.98
CA THR A 12 16.99 -9.55 15.02
C THR A 12 16.65 -9.91 13.58
N SER A 13 16.85 -11.18 13.17
CA SER A 13 16.45 -11.64 11.83
C SER A 13 14.94 -11.65 11.63
N PHE A 14 14.17 -11.90 12.69
CA PHE A 14 12.70 -11.94 12.62
C PHE A 14 12.07 -10.56 12.37
N SER A 15 12.69 -9.48 12.84
CA SER A 15 12.19 -8.10 12.64
C SER A 15 12.11 -7.67 11.18
N PHE A 16 12.88 -8.28 10.28
CA PHE A 16 12.84 -7.98 8.84
C PHE A 16 11.56 -8.43 8.14
N LEU A 17 10.72 -9.25 8.78
CA LEU A 17 9.47 -9.74 8.21
C LEU A 17 8.28 -8.77 8.39
N VAL A 18 8.46 -7.69 9.17
CA VAL A 18 7.43 -6.67 9.34
C VAL A 18 7.35 -5.80 8.08
N ASN A 19 6.21 -5.82 7.41
CA ASN A 19 5.90 -4.92 6.30
C ASN A 19 5.06 -3.75 6.82
N ALA A 20 5.69 -2.59 7.00
CA ALA A 20 5.02 -1.33 7.38
C ALA A 20 4.50 -0.54 6.16
N GLY A 21 4.37 -1.20 4.99
CA GLY A 21 3.85 -0.58 3.79
C GLY A 21 2.35 -0.30 3.90
N VAL A 22 1.92 0.78 3.23
CA VAL A 22 0.49 1.09 3.08
C VAL A 22 -0.19 -0.06 2.34
N LYS A 23 -1.25 -0.62 2.93
CA LYS A 23 -2.07 -1.64 2.27
C LYS A 23 -2.91 -0.97 1.17
N ILE A 24 -2.64 -1.31 -0.08
CA ILE A 24 -3.39 -0.81 -1.23
C ILE A 24 -4.22 -1.96 -1.79
N GLU A 25 -5.54 -1.83 -1.71
CA GLU A 25 -6.48 -2.76 -2.34
C GLU A 25 -6.75 -2.32 -3.77
N VAL A 26 -6.62 -3.24 -4.72
CA VAL A 26 -6.78 -2.95 -6.15
C VAL A 26 -7.91 -3.80 -6.71
N TRP A 27 -8.93 -3.13 -7.23
CA TRP A 27 -10.08 -3.80 -7.83
C TRP A 27 -10.57 -3.06 -9.08
N LYS A 28 -11.52 -3.66 -9.80
CA LYS A 28 -12.18 -3.06 -10.96
C LYS A 28 -13.68 -2.95 -10.72
N THR A 29 -14.26 -1.81 -11.10
CA THR A 29 -15.72 -1.65 -11.11
C THR A 29 -16.36 -2.59 -12.12
N SER A 30 -17.68 -2.80 -12.02
CA SER A 30 -18.45 -3.52 -13.06
C SER A 30 -18.33 -2.85 -14.44
N ALA A 31 -18.13 -1.54 -14.48
CA ALA A 31 -17.87 -0.76 -15.69
C ALA A 31 -16.39 -0.81 -16.16
N GLY A 32 -15.49 -1.46 -15.42
CA GLY A 32 -14.10 -1.69 -15.81
C GLY A 32 -13.08 -0.65 -15.33
N SER A 33 -13.50 0.38 -14.59
CA SER A 33 -12.60 1.39 -14.00
C SER A 33 -11.70 0.76 -12.95
N LYS A 34 -10.40 1.08 -12.96
CA LYS A 34 -9.43 0.61 -11.96
C LYS A 34 -9.51 1.48 -10.70
N VAL A 35 -9.63 0.87 -9.54
CA VAL A 35 -9.69 1.55 -8.24
C VAL A 35 -8.51 1.10 -7.38
N PHE A 36 -7.90 2.08 -6.72
CA PHE A 36 -6.90 1.88 -5.67
C PHE A 36 -7.52 2.40 -4.38
N PHE A 37 -7.82 1.51 -3.46
CA PHE A 37 -8.38 1.84 -2.16
C PHE A 37 -7.30 1.70 -1.08
N VAL A 38 -7.16 2.75 -0.28
CA VAL A 38 -6.21 2.81 0.81
C VAL A 38 -6.99 3.09 2.08
N GLU A 39 -7.14 2.08 2.91
CA GLU A 39 -7.74 2.22 4.23
C GLU A 39 -6.66 2.68 5.22
N ASN A 40 -6.87 3.84 5.85
CA ASN A 40 -5.99 4.36 6.89
C ASN A 40 -6.84 5.03 7.98
N HIS A 41 -6.66 4.61 9.23
CA HIS A 41 -7.40 5.11 10.40
C HIS A 41 -6.57 6.07 11.27
N ASP A 42 -5.30 6.32 10.92
CA ASP A 42 -4.40 7.22 11.65
C ASP A 42 -4.71 8.70 11.39
N LEU A 43 -5.35 9.00 10.25
CA LEU A 43 -5.73 10.35 9.84
C LEU A 43 -7.22 10.38 9.46
N PRO A 44 -8.06 11.18 10.15
CA PRO A 44 -9.49 11.26 9.88
C PRO A 44 -9.78 12.17 8.67
N ILE A 45 -9.19 11.86 7.51
CA ILE A 45 -9.34 12.61 6.26
C ILE A 45 -9.63 11.62 5.14
N ILE A 46 -10.45 12.05 4.17
CA ILE A 46 -10.71 11.32 2.93
C ILE A 46 -10.13 12.16 1.78
N ASP A 47 -9.25 11.56 0.98
CA ASP A 47 -8.73 12.12 -0.27
C ASP A 47 -9.19 11.25 -1.46
N VAL A 48 -9.64 11.90 -2.54
CA VAL A 48 -10.17 11.23 -3.73
C VAL A 48 -9.62 11.90 -4.98
N SER A 49 -8.95 11.11 -5.83
CA SER A 49 -8.46 11.55 -7.14
C SER A 49 -9.05 10.68 -8.25
N ILE A 50 -9.56 11.32 -9.29
CA ILE A 50 -10.12 10.67 -10.47
C ILE A 50 -9.42 11.24 -11.69
N SER A 51 -8.86 10.36 -12.53
CA SER A 51 -8.21 10.75 -13.77
C SER A 51 -8.72 9.90 -14.94
N PHE A 52 -8.89 10.56 -16.08
CA PHE A 52 -9.31 9.92 -17.33
C PHE A 52 -8.66 10.62 -18.53
N ARG A 53 -8.62 9.93 -19.67
CA ARG A 53 -7.95 10.42 -20.88
C ARG A 53 -8.84 11.44 -21.60
N ALA A 54 -8.83 12.69 -21.16
CA ALA A 54 -9.58 13.80 -21.78
C ALA A 54 -8.67 15.01 -22.05
N GLY A 55 -7.52 14.78 -22.68
CA GLY A 55 -6.63 15.86 -23.10
C GLY A 55 -7.09 16.49 -24.41
N SER A 56 -6.92 17.81 -24.54
CA SER A 56 -7.31 18.62 -25.71
C SER A 56 -6.66 18.21 -27.04
N ALA A 57 -5.56 17.46 -26.99
CA ALA A 57 -4.96 16.84 -28.18
C ALA A 57 -5.89 15.85 -28.91
N ARG A 58 -7.10 15.58 -28.39
CA ARG A 58 -8.13 14.74 -29.00
C ARG A 58 -9.30 15.53 -29.58
N ASP A 59 -9.26 16.87 -29.57
CA ASP A 59 -10.36 17.72 -30.01
C ASP A 59 -10.37 17.99 -31.54
N THR A 60 -9.40 17.42 -32.28
CA THR A 60 -9.23 17.53 -33.75
C THR A 60 -9.73 16.30 -34.48
#